data_AF-A0A0A0GZC5-F1
#
_entry.id   AF-A0A0A0GZC5-F1
#
_cell.length_a   1.000
_cell.length_b   1.000
_cell.length_c   1.000
_cell.angle_alpha   90.00
_cell.angle_beta   90.00
_cell.angle_gamma   90.00
#
_symmetry.space_group_name_H-M   'P 1'
#
loop_
_entity.id
_entity.type
_entity.pdbx_description
1 polymer ?
#
loop_
_entity_poly.entity_id
_entity_poly.type
_entity_poly.pdbx_seq_one_letter_code
_entity_poly.pdbx_strand_id
1 'polypeptide(L)' 'MKACPAGLYKQDDAGNIHFDSAGCLECGTCRVLCGNTILEQWQYPAGTFGIDFRYG' A
#
# COMPACT_ATOMS: atom_id res chain seq x y z
N MET A 1 -8.76 -0.45 5.81
CA MET A 1 -9.37 -0.32 4.47
C MET A 1 -9.36 -1.68 3.76
N LYS A 2 -10.50 -2.22 3.33
CA LYS A 2 -10.60 -3.61 2.78
C LYS A 2 -10.04 -3.81 1.37
N ALA A 3 -9.63 -2.74 0.69
CA ALA A 3 -9.19 -2.80 -0.70
C ALA A 3 -7.71 -3.21 -0.89
N CYS A 4 -6.86 -3.03 0.13
CA CYS A 4 -5.48 -3.48 0.04
C CYS A 4 -5.43 -5.00 0.25
N PRO A 5 -4.99 -5.79 -0.74
CA PRO A 5 -4.95 -7.25 -0.62
C PRO A 5 -3.97 -7.72 0.47
N ALA A 6 -2.96 -6.91 0.79
CA ALA A 6 -2.01 -7.15 1.88
C ALA A 6 -2.46 -6.60 3.25
N GLY A 7 -3.62 -5.93 3.33
CA GLY A 7 -4.18 -5.48 4.61
C GLY A 7 -3.37 -4.41 5.35
N LEU A 8 -2.58 -3.60 4.63
CA LEU A 8 -1.54 -2.75 5.22
C LEU A 8 -2.05 -1.42 5.83
N TYR A 9 -3.32 -1.10 5.63
CA TYR A 9 -3.93 0.13 6.16
C TYR A 9 -4.73 -0.17 7.42
N LYS A 10 -4.23 0.31 8.57
CA LYS A 10 -4.86 0.18 9.89
C LYS A 10 -5.32 1.55 10.38
N GLN A 11 -6.43 1.59 11.09
CA GLN A 11 -6.92 2.80 11.75
C GLN A 11 -6.76 2.62 13.25
N ASP A 12 -6.23 3.63 13.94
CA ASP A 12 -6.16 3.63 15.40
C ASP A 12 -7.44 4.19 16.04
N ASP A 13 -7.53 4.14 17.38
CA ASP A 13 -8.70 4.60 18.14
C ASP A 13 -8.92 6.12 18.04
N ALA A 14 -7.87 6.89 17.69
CA ALA A 14 -7.96 8.33 17.45
C ALA A 14 -8.39 8.66 16.00
N GLY A 15 -8.54 7.64 15.16
CA GLY A 15 -8.97 7.76 13.77
C GLY A 15 -7.84 8.00 12.78
N ASN A 16 -6.56 7.97 13.19
CA ASN A 16 -5.43 8.10 12.27
C ASN A 16 -5.24 6.83 11.46
N ILE A 17 -4.83 6.99 10.21
CA ILE A 17 -4.51 5.88 9.31
C ILE A 17 -3.00 5.63 9.31
N HIS A 18 -2.64 4.39 9.60
CA HIS A 18 -1.27 3.89 9.54
C HIS A 18 -1.11 2.96 8.34
N PHE A 19 -0.01 3.12 7.62
CA PHE A 19 0.34 2.30 6.46
C PHE A 19 1.68 1.62 6.67
N ASP A 20 1.73 0.30 6.47
CA ASP A 20 2.97 -0.48 6.48
C ASP A 20 3.47 -0.71 5.05
N SER A 21 4.54 -0.03 4.66
CA SER A 21 5.11 -0.13 3.32
C SER A 21 5.92 -1.41 3.10
N ALA A 22 6.42 -2.06 4.15
CA ALA A 22 7.28 -3.24 4.03
C ALA A 22 6.53 -4.46 3.50
N GLY A 23 5.21 -4.53 3.72
CA GLY A 23 4.36 -5.58 3.18
C GLY A 23 3.69 -5.24 1.84
N CYS A 24 4.01 -4.09 1.23
CA CYS A 24 3.34 -3.62 0.01
C CYS A 24 3.58 -4.55 -1.17
N LEU A 25 2.53 -5.21 -1.68
CA LEU A 25 2.60 -6.08 -2.87
C LEU A 25 2.76 -5.34 -4.20
N GLU A 26 2.97 -4.02 -4.17
CA GLU A 26 3.13 -3.18 -5.37
C GLU A 26 1.96 -3.26 -6.38
N CYS A 27 0.81 -3.79 -5.95
CA CYS A 27 -0.37 -4.05 -6.80
C CYS A 27 -1.08 -2.78 -7.31
N GLY A 28 -0.83 -1.62 -6.70
CA GLY A 28 -1.42 -0.34 -7.12
C GLY A 28 -2.91 -0.14 -6.81
N THR A 29 -3.60 -1.07 -6.15
CA THR A 29 -5.04 -0.93 -5.86
C THR A 29 -5.37 0.36 -5.10
N CYS A 30 -4.56 0.69 -4.10
CA CYS A 30 -4.74 1.92 -3.33
C CYS A 30 -4.54 3.18 -4.20
N ARG A 31 -3.55 3.18 -5.12
CA ARG A 31 -3.33 4.25 -6.09
C ARG A 31 -4.54 4.47 -6.98
N VAL A 32 -5.12 3.39 -7.53
CA VAL A 32 -6.28 3.49 -8.43
C VAL A 32 -7.51 4.01 -7.69
N LEU A 33 -7.78 3.51 -6.48
CA LEU A 33 -8.96 3.90 -5.71
C LEU A 33 -8.89 5.32 -5.16
N CYS A 34 -7.73 5.74 -4.68
CA CYS A 34 -7.58 7.06 -4.07
C CYS A 34 -7.28 8.17 -5.09
N GLY A 35 -6.87 7.82 -6.32
CA GLY A 35 -6.52 8.80 -7.34
C GLY A 35 -5.57 9.86 -6.78
N ASN A 36 -5.98 11.13 -6.89
CA ASN A 36 -5.22 12.30 -6.40
C ASN A 36 -5.79 12.89 -5.09
N THR A 37 -6.56 12.13 -4.32
CA THR A 37 -7.31 12.66 -3.16
C THR A 37 -6.67 12.32 -1.83
N ILE A 38 -6.57 11.03 -1.51
CA ILE A 38 -6.20 10.55 -0.17
C ILE A 38 -4.73 10.12 -0.13
N LEU A 39 -4.20 9.61 -1.24
CA LEU A 39 -2.79 9.24 -1.34
C LEU A 39 -2.02 10.41 -1.90
N GLU A 40 -1.08 10.92 -1.09
CA GLU A 40 -0.16 11.98 -1.53
C GLU A 40 0.79 11.47 -2.62
N GLN A 41 1.35 10.27 -2.43
CA GLN A 41 2.23 9.65 -3.40
C GLN A 41 2.14 8.12 -3.37
N TRP A 42 2.25 7.52 -4.55
CA TRP A 42 2.47 6.09 -4.71
C TRP A 42 3.58 5.89 -5.72
N GLN A 43 4.62 5.15 -5.34
CA GLN A 43 5.81 4.89 -6.14
C GLN A 43 6.28 3.46 -5.92
N TYR A 44 6.94 2.89 -6.93
CA TYR A 44 7.64 1.63 -6.77
C TYR A 44 8.84 1.82 -5.82
N PRO A 45 9.19 0.78 -5.04
CA PRO A 45 10.44 0.78 -4.27
C PRO A 45 11.66 0.98 -5.17
N ALA A 46 12.78 1.38 -4.58
CA ALA A 46 14.05 1.40 -5.27
C ALA A 46 14.40 -0.01 -5.78
N GLY A 47 15.17 -0.10 -6.88
CA GLY A 47 15.58 -1.39 -7.44
C GLY A 47 16.22 -2.29 -6.37
N THR A 48 15.95 -3.60 -6.43
CA THR A 48 16.30 -4.63 -5.43
C THR A 48 15.52 -4.59 -4.10
N PHE A 49 14.64 -3.61 -3.89
CA PHE A 49 13.67 -3.58 -2.80
C PHE A 49 12.27 -3.95 -3.30
N GLY A 50 11.37 -4.16 -2.35
CA GLY A 50 10.00 -4.52 -2.65
C GLY A 50 9.77 -6.01 -2.59
N ILE A 51 8.80 -6.47 -3.36
CA ILE A 51 8.36 -7.87 -3.31
C ILE A 51 9.06 -8.71 -4.38
N ASP A 52 9.25 -9.99 -4.06
CA ASP A 52 9.79 -10.98 -4.97
C ASP A 52 8.78 -12.12 -5.14
N PHE A 53 8.27 -12.29 -6.36
CA PHE A 53 7.38 -13.39 -6.72
C PHE A 53 8.19 -14.62 -7.12
N ARG A 54 8.19 -15.66 -6.28
CA ARG A 54 8.91 -16.91 -6.56
C ARG A 54 8.25 -17.79 -7.60
N TYR A 55 6.92 -17.71 -7.74
CA TYR A 55 6.15 -18.61 -8.59
C TYR A 55 5.07 -17.92 -9.44
N GLY A 56 5.01 -16.58 -9.44
CA GLY A 56 4.03 -15.80 -10.21
C GLY A 56 2.60 -16.01 -9.76
#